data_AF-A0A7K3X279-F1
#
_entry.id   AF-A0A7K3X279-F1
#
_cell.length_a   1.000
_cell.length_b   1.000
_cell.length_c   1.000
_cell.angle_alpha   90.00
_cell.angle_beta   90.00
_cell.angle_gamma   90.00
#
_symmetry.space_group_name_H-M   'P 1'
#
loop_
_entity.id
_entity.type
_entity.pdbx_description
1 polymer ?
#
loop_
_entity_poly.entity_id
_entity_poly.type
_entity_poly.pdbx_seq_one_letter_code
_entity_poly.pdbx_strand_id
1 'polypeptide(L)'
;MARSDRALDAVLDRPGLVEIVVDLAAVGFLDSTGVATLLRGAAEAVGRGATLRVTDPQPIVARVLRITSVDCLLGLTAGPGGDGSATGSGWRRLR
;
A
#
# COMPACT_ATOMS: atom_id res chain seq x y z
N MET A 1 21.10 -0.84 -1.10
CA MET A 1 20.37 -1.11 0.16
C MET A 1 19.02 -1.72 -0.18
N ALA A 2 18.89 -3.03 0.11
CA ALA A 2 17.70 -3.90 0.12
C ALA A 2 16.84 -4.09 -1.15
N ARG A 3 16.61 -5.37 -1.47
CA ARG A 3 16.12 -5.95 -2.74
C ARG A 3 14.59 -6.03 -2.85
N SER A 4 13.85 -5.52 -1.86
CA SER A 4 12.39 -5.67 -1.73
C SER A 4 11.58 -4.94 -2.81
N ASP A 5 12.13 -3.86 -3.37
CA ASP A 5 11.52 -3.09 -4.46
C ASP A 5 11.27 -3.95 -5.71
N ARG A 6 12.19 -4.89 -6.00
CA ARG A 6 12.16 -5.66 -7.26
C ARG A 6 10.87 -6.40 -7.53
N ALA A 7 10.21 -6.91 -6.49
CA ALA A 7 8.95 -7.62 -6.67
C ALA A 7 7.83 -6.66 -7.05
N LEU A 8 7.85 -5.45 -6.48
CA LEU A 8 6.87 -4.41 -6.76
C LEU A 8 7.12 -3.78 -8.13
N ASP A 9 8.37 -3.49 -8.46
CA ASP A 9 8.81 -3.01 -9.78
C ASP A 9 8.30 -3.94 -10.89
N ALA A 10 8.49 -5.25 -10.72
CA ALA A 10 8.07 -6.25 -11.71
C ALA A 10 6.54 -6.32 -11.91
N VAL A 11 5.76 -5.98 -10.89
CA VAL A 11 4.29 -5.89 -11.00
C VAL A 11 3.89 -4.58 -11.66
N LEU A 12 4.55 -3.48 -11.30
CA LEU A 12 4.29 -2.13 -11.84
C LEU A 12 4.53 -2.03 -13.35
N ASP A 13 5.44 -2.84 -13.89
CA ASP A 13 5.73 -2.90 -15.33
C ASP A 13 4.72 -3.72 -16.15
N ARG A 14 3.70 -4.31 -15.51
CA ARG A 14 2.68 -5.08 -16.24
C ARG A 14 1.75 -4.15 -17.04
N PRO A 15 1.57 -4.42 -18.35
CA PRO A 15 0.63 -3.64 -19.17
C PRO A 15 -0.81 -3.86 -18.69
N GLY A 16 -1.58 -2.77 -18.60
CA GLY A 16 -2.98 -2.81 -18.18
C GLY A 16 -3.19 -2.99 -16.67
N LEU A 17 -2.14 -2.81 -15.86
CA LEU A 17 -2.27 -2.81 -14.40
C LEU A 17 -3.22 -1.68 -13.95
N VAL A 18 -4.22 -2.04 -13.15
CA VAL A 18 -5.19 -1.09 -12.56
C VAL A 18 -5.10 -1.02 -11.04
N GLU A 19 -4.73 -2.11 -10.38
CA GLU A 19 -4.65 -2.19 -8.92
C GLU A 19 -3.59 -3.22 -8.48
N ILE A 20 -2.85 -2.88 -7.42
CA ILE A 20 -1.98 -3.77 -6.66
C ILE A 20 -2.57 -3.94 -5.26
N VAL A 21 -2.80 -5.18 -4.84
CA VAL A 21 -3.23 -5.52 -3.47
C VAL A 21 -2.10 -6.28 -2.78
N VAL A 22 -1.62 -5.75 -1.66
CA VAL A 22 -0.55 -6.35 -0.85
C VAL A 22 -1.14 -6.93 0.43
N ASP A 23 -1.19 -8.26 0.50
CA ASP A 23 -1.63 -9.00 1.69
C ASP A 23 -0.52 -9.00 2.76
N LEU A 24 -0.86 -8.51 3.96
CA LEU A 24 0.02 -8.42 5.11
C LEU A 24 -0.31 -9.44 6.22
N ALA A 25 -1.16 -10.43 5.95
CA ALA A 25 -1.59 -11.43 6.94
C ALA A 25 -0.42 -12.22 7.55
N ALA A 26 0.61 -12.53 6.76
CA ALA A 26 1.80 -13.25 7.20
C ALA A 26 2.92 -12.33 7.73
N VAL A 27 2.73 -11.01 7.72
CA VAL A 27 3.77 -10.04 8.09
C VAL A 27 3.69 -9.75 9.59
N GLY A 28 4.64 -10.30 10.35
CA GLY A 28 4.75 -10.08 11.80
C GLY A 28 5.49 -8.80 12.19
N PHE A 29 6.23 -8.19 11.27
CA PHE A 29 7.03 -6.99 11.51
C PHE A 29 7.12 -6.13 10.26
N LEU A 30 6.93 -4.81 10.42
CA LEU A 30 7.09 -3.82 9.38
C LEU A 30 7.98 -2.69 9.91
N ASP A 31 9.15 -2.52 9.32
CA ASP A 31 10.10 -1.45 9.65
C ASP A 31 9.90 -0.22 8.75
N SER A 32 10.73 0.80 8.96
CA SER A 32 10.75 2.00 8.13
C SER A 32 11.07 1.69 6.66
N THR A 33 11.91 0.68 6.39
CA THR A 33 12.23 0.25 5.02
C THR A 33 11.01 -0.33 4.32
N GLY A 34 10.27 -1.21 5.00
CA GLY A 34 9.02 -1.78 4.49
C GLY A 34 7.96 -0.72 4.22
N VAL A 35 7.76 0.21 5.17
CA VAL A 35 6.84 1.36 4.98
C VAL A 35 7.26 2.19 3.77
N ALA A 36 8.54 2.55 3.65
CA ALA A 36 9.04 3.33 2.53
C ALA A 36 8.91 2.61 1.18
N THR A 37 8.96 1.28 1.16
CA THR A 37 8.77 0.48 -0.06
C THR A 37 7.30 0.51 -0.49
N LEU A 38 6.36 0.31 0.44
CA LEU A 38 4.92 0.40 0.16
C LEU A 38 4.52 1.79 -0.35
N LEU A 39 5.05 2.85 0.28
CA LEU A 39 4.79 4.22 -0.15
C LEU A 39 5.33 4.53 -1.55
N ARG A 40 6.55 4.07 -1.86
CA ARG A 40 7.15 4.26 -3.19
C ARG A 40 6.33 3.56 -4.27
N GLY A 41 5.97 2.30 -4.06
CA GLY A 41 5.13 1.60 -5.03
C GLY A 41 3.73 2.18 -5.17
N ALA A 42 3.14 2.72 -4.10
CA ALA A 42 1.87 3.44 -4.18
C ALA A 42 2.00 4.74 -4.99
N ALA A 43 3.07 5.51 -4.79
CA ALA A 43 3.36 6.70 -5.58
C ALA A 43 3.51 6.36 -7.06
N GLU A 44 4.26 5.30 -7.35
CA GLU A 44 4.53 4.86 -8.72
C GLU A 44 3.28 4.30 -9.41
N ALA A 45 2.49 3.48 -8.72
CA ALA A 45 1.20 3.00 -9.21
C ALA A 45 0.31 4.18 -9.60
N VAL A 46 0.19 5.20 -8.74
CA VAL A 46 -0.58 6.41 -9.01
C VAL A 46 -0.01 7.19 -10.21
N GLY A 47 1.31 7.29 -10.33
CA GLY A 47 1.97 7.89 -11.49
C GLY A 47 1.67 7.18 -12.81
N ARG A 48 1.41 5.87 -12.75
CA ARG A 48 1.04 5.02 -13.90
C ARG A 48 -0.48 4.89 -14.09
N GLY A 49 -1.30 5.57 -13.29
CA GLY A 49 -2.78 5.50 -13.38
C GLY A 49 -3.40 4.27 -12.70
N ALA A 50 -2.61 3.51 -11.94
CA ALA A 50 -3.05 2.40 -11.11
C ALA A 50 -3.16 2.80 -9.63
N THR A 51 -3.62 1.88 -8.78
CA THR A 51 -3.65 2.05 -7.32
C THR A 51 -2.84 0.96 -6.62
N LEU A 52 -2.41 1.23 -5.39
CA LEU A 52 -1.86 0.23 -4.48
C LEU A 52 -2.58 0.31 -3.14
N ARG A 53 -3.02 -0.82 -2.61
CA ARG A 53 -3.55 -0.93 -1.25
C ARG A 53 -3.00 -2.13 -0.50
N VAL A 54 -3.01 -2.04 0.84
CA VAL A 54 -2.65 -3.14 1.73
C VAL A 54 -3.90 -3.77 2.34
N THR A 55 -3.88 -5.08 2.59
CA THR A 55 -4.95 -5.82 3.26
C THR A 55 -4.42 -6.68 4.39
N ASP A 56 -5.32 -7.05 5.30
CA ASP A 56 -5.07 -8.00 6.39
C ASP A 56 -3.81 -7.76 7.24
N PRO A 57 -3.43 -6.52 7.61
CA PRO A 57 -2.27 -6.31 8.46
C PRO A 57 -2.50 -6.91 9.85
N GLN A 58 -1.50 -7.64 10.34
CA GLN A 58 -1.48 -8.06 11.75
C GLN A 58 -1.57 -6.83 12.67
N PRO A 59 -2.13 -6.96 13.90
CA PRO A 59 -2.39 -5.81 14.78
C PRO A 59 -1.17 -4.90 15.04
N ILE A 60 0.03 -5.49 15.14
CA ILE A 60 1.28 -4.73 15.31
C ILE A 60 1.63 -3.93 14.06
N VAL A 61 1.48 -4.51 12.86
CA VAL A 61 1.71 -3.85 11.58
C VAL A 61 0.68 -2.74 11.34
N ALA A 62 -0.60 -3.02 11.62
CA ALA A 62 -1.67 -2.01 11.53
C ALA A 62 -1.41 -0.82 12.46
N ARG A 63 -0.80 -1.06 13.63
CA ARG A 63 -0.39 0.01 14.56
C ARG A 63 0.77 0.83 14.00
N VAL A 64 1.78 0.20 13.40
CA VAL A 64 2.87 0.92 12.71
C VAL A 64 2.29 1.83 11.64
N LEU A 65 1.47 1.29 10.73
CA LEU A 65 0.88 2.06 9.63
C LEU A 65 0.09 3.28 10.12
N ARG A 66 -0.73 3.10 11.17
CA ARG A 66 -1.51 4.19 11.80
C ARG A 66 -0.64 5.25 12.49
N ILE A 67 0.37 4.84 13.26
CA ILE A 67 1.26 5.80 13.96
C ILE A 67 2.05 6.63 12.95
N THR A 68 2.41 6.04 11.81
CA THR A 68 3.07 6.75 10.72
C THR A 68 2.11 7.53 9.81
N SER A 69 0.80 7.46 10.05
CA SER A 69 -0.26 8.11 9.25
C SER A 69 -0.25 7.75 7.76
N VAL A 70 0.29 6.57 7.40
CA VAL A 70 0.38 6.09 6.01
C VAL A 70 -0.76 5.16 5.63
N ASP A 71 -1.54 4.71 6.61
CA ASP A 71 -2.73 3.87 6.44
C ASP A 71 -3.71 4.45 5.39
N CYS A 72 -3.97 5.75 5.45
CA CYS A 72 -4.85 6.42 4.49
C CYS A 72 -4.28 6.48 3.05
N LEU A 73 -2.95 6.48 2.91
CA LEU A 73 -2.26 6.46 1.61
C LEU A 73 -2.23 5.05 1.01
N LEU A 74 -2.30 4.03 1.86
CA LEU A 74 -2.23 2.61 1.46
C LEU A 74 -3.61 1.94 1.41
N GLY A 75 -4.69 2.73 1.32
CA GLY A 75 -6.05 2.19 1.20
C GLY A 75 -6.55 1.43 2.43
N LEU A 76 -5.84 1.50 3.55
CA LEU A 76 -6.23 0.91 4.82
C LEU A 76 -7.18 1.88 5.53
N THR A 77 -8.42 2.02 5.03
CA THR A 77 -9.44 2.81 5.73
C THR A 77 -10.05 1.96 6.84
N ALA A 78 -9.98 2.45 8.08
CA ALA A 78 -10.62 1.81 9.21
C ALA A 78 -12.14 2.06 9.15
N GLY A 79 -12.89 1.08 8.65
CA GLY A 79 -14.35 1.06 8.72
C GLY A 79 -14.87 -0.38 8.69
N PRO A 80 -15.74 -0.80 9.64
CA PRO A 80 -16.33 -2.14 9.60
C PRO A 80 -17.36 -2.18 8.45
N GLY A 81 -17.02 -2.89 7.36
CA GLY A 81 -17.98 -3.23 6.30
C GLY A 81 -17.86 -2.48 4.97
N GLY A 82 -16.66 -2.03 4.57
CA GLY A 82 -16.45 -1.40 3.26
C GLY A 82 -16.08 -2.42 2.17
N ASP A 83 -17.08 -2.80 1.38
CA ASP A 83 -16.99 -3.25 0.01
C ASP A 83 -15.83 -2.56 -0.76
N GLY A 84 -14.93 -3.39 -1.29
CA GLY A 84 -13.65 -3.03 -1.91
C GLY A 84 -13.75 -2.26 -3.23
N SER A 85 -14.55 -1.20 -3.30
CA SER A 85 -14.43 -0.17 -4.31
C SER A 85 -13.26 0.73 -3.96
N ALA A 86 -12.11 0.42 -4.54
CA ALA A 86 -10.91 1.24 -4.53
C ALA A 86 -11.20 2.66 -5.06
N THR A 87 -11.53 3.58 -4.15
CA THR A 87 -11.72 5.00 -4.52
C THR A 87 -10.70 5.87 -3.77
N GLY A 88 -9.48 5.94 -4.33
CA GLY A 88 -8.54 7.07 -4.21
C GLY A 88 -8.36 7.75 -2.85
N SER A 89 -8.00 7.02 -1.79
CA SER A 89 -8.21 7.44 -0.39
C SER A 89 -7.26 8.50 0.20
N GLY A 90 -6.07 8.72 -0.36
CA GLY A 90 -5.08 9.63 0.25
C GLY A 90 -4.28 10.46 -0.75
N TRP A 91 -3.81 9.83 -1.83
CA TRP A 91 -3.00 10.48 -2.86
C TRP A 91 -3.70 11.64 -3.60
N ARG A 92 -5.04 11.62 -3.65
CA ARG A 92 -5.83 12.74 -4.21
C ARG A 92 -5.75 14.02 -3.38
N ARG A 93 -5.44 13.95 -2.09
CA ARG A 93 -5.29 15.13 -1.20
C ARG A 93 -3.91 15.79 -1.29
N LEU A 94 -2.94 15.14 -1.91
CA LEU A 94 -1.56 15.64 -2.06
C LEU A 94 -1.32 16.30 -3.42
N ARG A 95 -2.36 16.48 -4.24
CA ARG A 95 -2.30 17.24 -5.50
C ARG A 95 -2.93 18.61 -5.35
#